data_AF-A0A536V0B9-F1
#
_entry.id   AF-A0A536V0B9-F1
#
_cell.length_a   1.000
_cell.length_b   1.000
_cell.length_c   1.000
_cell.angle_alpha   90.00
_cell.angle_beta   90.00
_cell.angle_gamma   90.00
#
_symmetry.space_group_name_H-M   'P 1'
#
loop_
_entity.id
_entity.type
_entity.pdbx_description
1 polymer ?
#
loop_
_entity_poly.entity_id
_entity_poly.type
_entity_poly.pdbx_seq_one_letter_code
_entity_poly.pdbx_strand_id
1 'polypeptide(L)'
;MARLIFSSTQGPKQTLRLRRYFAAAGTSLLAIALLFACQVQGVIGKAAFVEISALIVLAIVVFYIVFRSGLNLKLRDPSLTEPQMLTATLIVLYAMYSANSGHGAFLILLLMAYLFGILRLKTRPLLIYAVFILAGYGAVIVLQWQFKPATMDLPLEILQWLALAITFPWFAFMGAHISELRTQLRKSNAQQHRSLQLVKASEANLAEAQRIARLGSWTFDPATGVTEWSLGTYRIFGVDAAGAALSGDAFLQLIHLEDHYHYNALINTALRDGRRCESQFRIVSMAGSTCWVQAVAEPVIGENGRTALLRGTFMDINERKQLEHRQALEHKVTRVTAESETIDDAMPRIIEMVCETFGWDCGAYWRWDKRDRLLRCSGTWSVNSSEVMKFIVHSKQQDFAPSPA
;
A
#
# COMPACT_ATOMS: atom_id res chain seq x y z
N MET A 1 -8.24 -21.25 31.47
CA MET A 1 -9.41 -20.44 31.85
C MET A 1 -9.95 -19.54 30.73
N ALA A 2 -9.12 -18.81 29.96
CA ALA A 2 -9.61 -17.90 28.90
C ALA A 2 -10.43 -18.56 27.77
N ARG A 3 -10.14 -19.81 27.37
CA ARG A 3 -10.88 -20.54 26.32
C ARG A 3 -12.31 -20.96 26.71
N LEU A 4 -12.62 -21.07 28.00
CA LEU A 4 -13.97 -21.43 28.49
C LEU A 4 -14.88 -20.20 28.64
N ILE A 5 -14.28 -19.02 28.85
CA ILE A 5 -15.00 -17.74 28.97
C ILE A 5 -15.31 -17.16 27.58
N PHE A 6 -14.43 -17.38 26.61
CA PHE A 6 -14.59 -16.95 25.23
C PHE A 6 -14.73 -18.18 24.31
N SER A 7 -15.90 -18.82 24.27
CA SER A 7 -16.14 -19.95 23.37
C SER A 7 -16.15 -19.48 21.91
N SER A 8 -15.54 -20.26 21.01
CA SER A 8 -15.40 -19.99 19.57
C SER A 8 -16.72 -19.88 18.79
N THR A 9 -17.85 -20.18 19.43
CA THR A 9 -19.21 -20.10 18.88
C THR A 9 -19.76 -18.68 18.81
N GLN A 10 -19.18 -17.71 19.53
CA GLN A 10 -19.64 -16.32 19.51
C GLN A 10 -18.74 -15.50 18.59
N GLY A 11 -19.33 -14.92 17.53
CA GLY A 11 -18.58 -14.14 16.53
C GLY A 11 -17.73 -13.01 17.13
N PRO A 12 -16.71 -12.51 16.40
CA PRO A 12 -15.64 -11.65 16.95
C PRO A 12 -16.14 -10.36 17.64
N LYS A 13 -17.28 -9.81 17.19
CA LYS A 13 -17.92 -8.63 17.80
C LYS A 13 -18.47 -8.92 19.20
N GLN A 14 -18.98 -10.12 19.45
CA GLN A 14 -19.55 -10.51 20.75
C GLN A 14 -18.45 -10.79 21.78
N THR A 15 -17.36 -11.45 21.37
CA THR A 15 -16.14 -11.63 22.19
C THR A 15 -15.59 -10.29 22.69
N LEU A 16 -15.55 -9.28 21.81
CA LEU A 16 -15.10 -7.94 22.16
C LEU A 16 -16.04 -7.26 23.19
N ARG A 17 -17.36 -7.47 23.09
CA ARG A 17 -18.33 -6.95 24.07
C ARG A 17 -18.15 -7.60 25.43
N LEU A 18 -17.99 -8.92 25.47
CA LEU A 18 -17.77 -9.65 26.72
C LEU A 18 -16.47 -9.21 27.41
N ARG A 19 -15.38 -9.00 26.65
CA ARG A 19 -14.13 -8.46 27.19
C ARG A 19 -14.30 -7.05 27.79
N ARG A 20 -15.13 -6.21 27.15
CA ARG A 20 -15.45 -4.87 27.65
C ARG A 20 -16.34 -4.91 28.89
N TYR A 21 -17.27 -5.84 28.94
CA TYR A 21 -18.10 -6.08 30.11
C TYR A 21 -17.25 -6.51 31.33
N PHE A 22 -16.24 -7.36 31.15
CA PHE A 22 -15.32 -7.73 32.24
C PHE A 22 -14.55 -6.53 32.82
N ALA A 23 -14.26 -5.50 32.02
CA ALA A 23 -13.67 -4.27 32.55
C ALA A 23 -14.65 -3.53 33.49
N ALA A 24 -15.95 -3.52 33.19
CA ALA A 24 -17.00 -2.95 34.05
C ALA A 24 -17.29 -3.83 35.29
N ALA A 25 -17.20 -5.16 35.15
CA ALA A 25 -17.27 -6.06 36.30
C ALA A 25 -16.08 -5.83 37.25
N GLY A 26 -14.89 -5.53 36.73
CA GLY A 26 -13.72 -5.15 37.52
C GLY A 26 -13.94 -3.90 38.39
N THR A 27 -14.60 -2.85 37.85
CA THR A 27 -14.95 -1.66 38.65
C THR A 27 -15.97 -1.96 39.73
N SER A 28 -16.85 -2.94 39.50
CA SER A 28 -17.84 -3.38 40.49
C SER A 28 -17.20 -4.12 41.68
N LEU A 29 -16.07 -4.82 41.46
CA LEU A 29 -15.28 -5.40 42.55
C LEU A 29 -14.60 -4.33 43.41
N LEU A 30 -14.10 -3.25 42.79
CA LEU A 30 -13.56 -2.10 43.53
C LEU A 30 -14.65 -1.44 44.39
N ALA A 31 -15.89 -1.39 43.90
CA ALA A 31 -17.03 -0.91 44.69
C ALA A 31 -17.28 -1.76 45.94
N ILE A 32 -17.21 -3.10 45.83
CA ILE A 32 -17.32 -4.01 46.99
C ILE A 32 -16.17 -3.80 47.97
N ALA A 33 -14.95 -3.60 47.48
CA ALA A 33 -13.79 -3.31 48.34
C ALA A 33 -13.97 -1.99 49.11
N LEU A 34 -14.50 -0.95 48.45
CA LEU A 34 -14.81 0.32 49.11
C LEU A 34 -15.93 0.15 50.15
N LEU A 35 -16.98 -0.60 49.82
CA LEU A 35 -18.05 -0.95 50.76
C LEU A 35 -17.51 -1.69 52.00
N PHE A 36 -16.56 -2.60 51.82
CA PHE A 36 -15.92 -3.30 52.92
C PHE A 36 -15.15 -2.33 53.82
N ALA A 37 -14.39 -1.40 53.24
CA ALA A 37 -13.71 -0.36 54.00
C ALA A 37 -14.69 0.53 54.78
N CYS A 38 -15.81 0.92 54.18
CA CYS A 38 -16.89 1.64 54.86
C CYS A 38 -17.49 0.84 56.02
N GLN A 39 -17.65 -0.48 55.87
CA GLN A 39 -18.14 -1.35 56.95
C GLN A 39 -17.15 -1.42 58.12
N VAL A 40 -15.86 -1.52 57.85
CA VAL A 40 -14.81 -1.54 58.88
C VAL A 40 -14.79 -0.22 59.67
N GLN A 41 -15.05 0.90 59.01
CA GLN A 41 -15.14 2.22 59.65
C GLN A 41 -16.50 2.50 60.33
N GLY A 42 -17.45 1.56 60.28
CA GLY A 42 -18.78 1.73 60.89
C GLY A 42 -19.71 2.67 60.13
N VAL A 43 -19.35 3.06 58.90
CA VAL A 43 -20.16 3.94 58.03
C VAL A 43 -21.45 3.24 57.58
N ILE A 44 -21.35 1.93 57.31
CA ILE A 44 -22.48 1.06 56.97
C ILE A 44 -22.56 -0.13 57.94
N GLY A 45 -23.78 -0.56 58.26
CA GLY A 45 -24.02 -1.76 59.06
C GLY A 45 -23.63 -3.05 58.32
N LYS A 46 -23.32 -4.12 59.06
CA LYS A 46 -22.97 -5.43 58.49
C LYS A 46 -24.08 -6.01 57.59
N ALA A 47 -25.34 -5.84 57.97
CA ALA A 47 -26.49 -6.29 57.17
C ALA A 47 -26.55 -5.55 55.82
N ALA A 48 -26.46 -4.21 55.85
CA ALA A 48 -26.44 -3.39 54.64
C ALA A 48 -25.25 -3.75 53.72
N PHE A 49 -24.05 -3.98 54.28
CA PHE A 49 -22.89 -4.41 53.49
C PHE A 49 -23.17 -5.72 52.72
N VAL A 50 -23.74 -6.73 53.39
CA VAL A 50 -24.05 -8.03 52.76
C VAL A 50 -25.11 -7.86 51.68
N GLU A 51 -26.18 -7.12 51.97
CA GLU A 51 -27.28 -6.86 51.01
C GLU A 51 -26.79 -6.13 49.76
N ILE A 52 -26.06 -5.02 49.92
CA ILE A 52 -25.55 -4.24 48.79
C ILE A 52 -24.54 -5.07 47.97
N SER A 53 -23.63 -5.80 48.63
CA SER A 53 -22.66 -6.66 47.95
C SER A 53 -23.36 -7.77 47.17
N ALA A 54 -24.42 -8.36 47.73
CA ALA A 54 -25.23 -9.37 47.04
C ALA A 54 -25.93 -8.79 45.80
N LEU A 55 -26.46 -7.56 45.87
CA LEU A 55 -27.05 -6.87 44.72
C LEU A 55 -26.02 -6.60 43.61
N ILE A 56 -24.79 -6.20 43.95
CA ILE A 56 -23.70 -6.01 42.99
C ILE A 56 -23.37 -7.33 42.28
N VAL A 57 -23.16 -8.40 43.05
CA VAL A 57 -22.85 -9.73 42.51
C VAL A 57 -24.00 -10.24 41.63
N LEU A 58 -25.24 -10.07 42.07
CA LEU A 58 -26.43 -10.44 41.31
C LEU A 58 -26.47 -9.69 39.97
N ALA A 59 -26.24 -8.37 39.96
CA ALA A 59 -26.21 -7.58 38.74
C ALA A 59 -25.11 -8.08 37.78
N ILE A 60 -23.91 -8.37 38.29
CA ILE A 60 -22.82 -8.97 37.49
C ILE A 60 -23.29 -10.30 36.88
N VAL A 61 -23.80 -11.24 37.68
CA VAL A 61 -24.22 -12.56 37.19
C VAL A 61 -25.34 -12.44 36.15
N VAL A 62 -26.33 -11.58 36.38
CA VAL A 62 -27.44 -11.36 35.44
C VAL A 62 -26.92 -10.83 34.09
N PHE A 63 -26.11 -9.76 34.08
CA PHE A 63 -25.57 -9.24 32.83
C PHE A 63 -24.66 -10.25 32.13
N TYR A 64 -23.84 -10.99 32.88
CA TYR A 64 -23.01 -12.06 32.31
C TYR A 64 -23.85 -13.13 31.61
N ILE A 65 -24.95 -13.60 32.22
CA ILE A 65 -25.88 -14.57 31.60
C ILE A 65 -26.50 -13.99 30.34
N VAL A 66 -26.90 -12.71 30.34
CA VAL A 66 -27.48 -12.03 29.17
C VAL A 66 -26.48 -11.92 28.01
N PHE A 67 -25.22 -11.60 28.28
CA PHE A 67 -24.16 -11.58 27.26
C PHE A 67 -23.82 -12.99 26.75
N ARG A 68 -23.79 -13.97 27.65
CA ARG A 68 -23.45 -15.36 27.31
C ARG A 68 -24.56 -16.06 26.52
N SER A 69 -25.82 -15.81 26.84
CA SER A 69 -26.97 -16.33 26.10
C SER A 69 -27.18 -15.67 24.74
N GLY A 70 -26.51 -14.55 24.47
CA GLY A 70 -26.70 -13.77 23.25
C GLY A 70 -28.01 -12.98 23.22
N LEU A 71 -28.77 -12.96 24.32
CA LEU A 71 -30.03 -12.23 24.42
C LEU A 71 -29.82 -10.72 24.22
N ASN A 72 -28.64 -10.20 24.62
CA ASN A 72 -28.24 -8.82 24.37
C ASN A 72 -28.33 -8.42 22.88
N LEU A 73 -28.15 -9.36 21.95
CA LEU A 73 -28.19 -9.09 20.51
C LEU A 73 -29.59 -8.70 20.00
N LYS A 74 -30.65 -9.12 20.70
CA LYS A 74 -32.03 -8.80 20.34
C LYS A 74 -32.48 -7.42 20.83
N LEU A 75 -31.66 -6.75 21.65
CA LEU A 75 -31.98 -5.48 22.27
C LEU A 75 -31.40 -4.32 21.46
N ARG A 76 -32.01 -3.12 21.61
CA ARG A 76 -31.66 -1.91 20.87
C ARG A 76 -30.19 -1.49 21.05
N ASP A 77 -29.66 -1.66 22.26
CA ASP A 77 -28.22 -1.53 22.55
C ASP A 77 -27.64 -2.91 22.95
N PRO A 78 -26.93 -3.59 22.04
CA PRO A 78 -26.28 -4.87 22.34
C PRO A 78 -25.17 -4.79 23.38
N SER A 79 -24.68 -3.59 23.71
CA SER A 79 -23.70 -3.40 24.78
C SER A 79 -24.33 -3.24 26.15
N LEU A 80 -25.66 -3.11 26.24
CA LEU A 80 -26.41 -2.95 27.48
C LEU A 80 -25.80 -1.88 28.40
N THR A 81 -25.20 -0.84 27.84
CA THR A 81 -24.41 0.10 28.63
C THR A 81 -25.32 0.92 29.53
N GLU A 82 -26.43 1.41 28.99
CA GLU A 82 -27.41 2.22 29.73
C GLU A 82 -28.09 1.43 30.86
N PRO A 83 -28.62 0.20 30.65
CA PRO A 83 -29.12 -0.63 31.74
C PRO A 83 -28.08 -0.94 32.82
N GLN A 84 -26.84 -1.28 32.44
CA GLN A 84 -25.76 -1.55 33.41
C GLN A 84 -25.46 -0.33 34.28
N MET A 85 -25.35 0.83 33.65
CA MET A 85 -25.12 2.09 34.35
C MET A 85 -26.28 2.44 35.27
N LEU A 86 -27.52 2.30 34.82
CA LEU A 86 -28.70 2.58 35.64
C LEU A 86 -28.78 1.66 36.86
N THR A 87 -28.56 0.34 36.67
CA THR A 87 -28.51 -0.62 37.78
C THR A 87 -27.39 -0.29 38.77
N ALA A 88 -26.18 0.01 38.29
CA ALA A 88 -25.06 0.36 39.15
C ALA A 88 -25.35 1.62 39.99
N THR A 89 -25.91 2.66 39.36
CA THR A 89 -26.27 3.90 40.06
C THR A 89 -27.38 3.68 41.09
N LEU A 90 -28.41 2.90 40.77
CA LEU A 90 -29.46 2.57 41.75
C LEU A 90 -28.90 1.83 42.97
N ILE A 91 -27.99 0.89 42.76
CA ILE A 91 -27.32 0.17 43.86
C ILE A 91 -26.48 1.13 44.71
N VAL A 92 -25.74 2.06 44.09
CA VAL A 92 -24.95 3.05 44.83
C VAL A 92 -25.86 4.03 45.59
N LEU A 93 -26.96 4.50 45.00
CA LEU A 93 -27.94 5.36 45.69
C LEU A 93 -28.57 4.64 46.90
N TYR A 94 -28.87 3.35 46.76
CA TYR A 94 -29.35 2.53 47.87
C TYR A 94 -28.28 2.36 48.98
N ALA A 95 -27.01 2.19 48.59
CA ALA A 95 -25.89 2.17 49.52
C ALA A 95 -25.76 3.49 50.29
N MET A 96 -25.92 4.62 49.60
CA MET A 96 -25.92 5.95 50.20
C MET A 96 -27.06 6.14 51.20
N TYR A 97 -28.28 5.69 50.89
CA TYR A 97 -29.41 5.74 51.82
C TYR A 97 -29.19 4.88 53.08
N SER A 98 -28.52 3.73 52.91
CA SER A 98 -28.23 2.80 54.01
C SER A 98 -27.09 3.28 54.91
N ALA A 99 -26.20 4.13 54.41
CA ALA A 99 -25.10 4.71 55.16
C ALA A 99 -25.60 5.75 56.18
N ASN A 100 -24.97 5.76 57.35
CA ASN A 100 -25.29 6.71 58.42
C ASN A 100 -24.41 7.97 58.38
N SER A 101 -23.28 7.93 57.68
CA SER A 101 -22.35 9.05 57.50
C SER A 101 -21.46 8.80 56.26
N GLY A 102 -20.48 9.65 55.98
CA GLY A 102 -19.43 9.35 54.99
C GLY A 102 -19.88 9.25 53.54
N HIS A 103 -20.97 9.93 53.15
CA HIS A 103 -21.58 9.88 51.82
C HIS A 103 -20.62 10.23 50.68
N GLY A 104 -19.59 11.03 50.96
CA GLY A 104 -18.49 11.35 50.04
C GLY A 104 -17.78 10.14 49.42
N ALA A 105 -17.67 9.02 50.15
CA ALA A 105 -17.05 7.80 49.62
C ALA A 105 -17.88 7.20 48.46
N PHE A 106 -19.20 7.30 48.53
CA PHE A 106 -20.11 6.77 47.51
C PHE A 106 -20.22 7.69 46.28
N LEU A 107 -19.94 8.99 46.42
CA LEU A 107 -19.88 9.91 45.29
C LEU A 107 -18.83 9.51 44.25
N ILE A 108 -17.71 8.94 44.70
CA ILE A 108 -16.67 8.41 43.82
C ILE A 108 -17.25 7.27 42.96
N LEU A 109 -18.08 6.41 43.54
CA LEU A 109 -18.74 5.32 42.80
C LEU A 109 -19.77 5.85 41.79
N LEU A 110 -20.53 6.89 42.14
CA LEU A 110 -21.42 7.58 41.19
C LEU A 110 -20.64 8.21 40.04
N LEU A 111 -19.50 8.86 40.35
CA LEU A 111 -18.63 9.44 39.34
C LEU A 111 -18.03 8.35 38.44
N MET A 112 -17.57 7.23 38.99
CA MET A 112 -17.05 6.12 38.19
C MET A 112 -18.13 5.54 37.25
N ALA A 113 -19.36 5.36 37.73
CA ALA A 113 -20.49 4.94 36.90
C ALA A 113 -20.74 5.94 35.75
N TYR A 114 -20.71 7.24 36.06
CA TYR A 114 -20.85 8.31 35.06
C TYR A 114 -19.72 8.34 34.03
N LEU A 115 -18.46 8.23 34.47
CA LEU A 115 -17.27 8.20 33.60
C LEU A 115 -17.31 7.03 32.61
N PHE A 116 -17.89 5.90 32.99
CA PHE A 116 -18.08 4.77 32.07
C PHE A 116 -19.00 5.15 30.88
N GLY A 117 -20.00 6.01 31.12
CA GLY A 117 -20.89 6.53 30.10
C GLY A 117 -20.20 7.42 29.07
N ILE A 118 -19.20 8.19 29.47
CA ILE A 118 -18.46 9.12 28.59
C ILE A 118 -17.87 8.41 27.36
N LEU A 119 -17.42 7.17 27.53
CA LEU A 119 -16.76 6.42 26.46
C LEU A 119 -17.75 5.73 25.50
N ARG A 120 -19.04 5.70 25.84
CA ARG A 120 -20.04 4.80 25.24
C ARG A 120 -21.28 5.52 24.74
N LEU A 121 -21.75 6.51 25.50
CA LEU A 121 -22.96 7.26 25.23
C LEU A 121 -22.64 8.55 24.45
N LYS A 122 -23.63 9.03 23.71
CA LYS A 122 -23.57 10.37 23.12
C LYS A 122 -23.82 11.42 24.22
N THR A 123 -23.49 12.68 23.94
CA THR A 123 -23.62 13.79 24.90
C THR A 123 -25.04 13.93 25.47
N ARG A 124 -26.09 13.74 24.66
CA ARG A 124 -27.49 13.87 25.11
C ARG A 124 -27.89 12.80 26.16
N PRO A 125 -27.78 11.48 25.90
CA PRO A 125 -28.03 10.46 26.93
C PRO A 125 -27.15 10.62 28.17
N LEU A 126 -25.89 11.04 28.01
CA LEU A 126 -24.99 11.28 29.12
C LEU A 126 -25.49 12.42 30.04
N LEU A 127 -25.97 13.53 29.48
CA LEU A 127 -26.57 14.62 30.25
C LEU A 127 -27.87 14.20 30.94
N ILE A 128 -28.72 13.42 30.27
CA ILE A 128 -29.94 12.86 30.89
C ILE A 128 -29.56 11.99 32.10
N TYR A 129 -28.51 11.18 31.95
CA TYR A 129 -28.01 10.33 33.02
C TYR A 129 -27.39 11.13 34.17
N ALA A 130 -26.71 12.25 33.89
CA ALA A 130 -26.25 13.19 34.92
C ALA A 130 -27.44 13.73 35.74
N VAL A 131 -28.51 14.15 35.07
CA VAL A 131 -29.74 14.62 35.73
C VAL A 131 -30.37 13.51 36.57
N PHE A 132 -30.39 12.27 36.08
CA PHE A 132 -30.87 11.11 36.85
C PHE A 132 -30.06 10.88 38.13
N ILE A 133 -28.72 10.95 38.07
CA ILE A 133 -27.88 10.83 39.26
C ILE A 133 -28.16 11.96 40.25
N LEU A 134 -28.25 13.21 39.78
CA LEU A 134 -28.52 14.37 40.64
C LEU A 134 -29.89 14.29 41.29
N ALA A 135 -30.92 13.90 40.55
CA ALA A 135 -32.27 13.72 41.07
C ALA A 135 -32.31 12.56 42.08
N GLY A 136 -31.65 11.44 41.79
CA GLY A 136 -31.55 10.30 42.68
C GLY A 136 -30.82 10.64 43.99
N TYR A 137 -29.71 11.37 43.91
CA TYR A 137 -28.98 11.81 45.10
C TYR A 137 -29.80 12.82 45.92
N GLY A 138 -30.46 13.78 45.25
CA GLY A 138 -31.38 14.71 45.92
C GLY A 138 -32.52 13.99 46.64
N ALA A 139 -33.07 12.93 46.06
CA ALA A 139 -34.09 12.10 46.72
C ALA A 139 -33.53 11.38 47.96
N VAL A 140 -32.29 10.87 47.90
CA VAL A 140 -31.62 10.27 49.07
C VAL A 140 -31.44 11.29 50.20
N ILE A 141 -31.02 12.52 49.87
CA ILE A 141 -30.90 13.64 50.82
C ILE A 141 -32.25 13.92 51.49
N VAL A 142 -33.34 14.02 50.72
CA VAL A 142 -34.69 14.26 51.27
C VAL A 142 -35.16 13.10 52.15
N LEU A 143 -34.95 11.85 51.74
CA LEU A 143 -35.34 10.67 52.52
C LEU A 143 -34.55 10.57 53.83
N GLN A 144 -33.25 10.84 53.81
CA GLN A 144 -32.46 10.86 55.04
C GLN A 144 -32.86 12.01 55.95
N TRP A 145 -33.15 13.19 55.40
CA TRP A 145 -33.63 14.31 56.20
C TRP A 145 -34.95 14.00 56.92
N GLN A 146 -35.86 13.26 56.27
CA GLN A 146 -37.15 12.87 56.88
C GLN A 146 -37.02 11.73 57.90
N PHE A 147 -36.23 10.69 57.60
CA PHE A 147 -36.21 9.45 58.40
C PHE A 147 -35.00 9.31 59.33
N LYS A 148 -33.91 10.04 59.08
CA LYS A 148 -32.65 9.98 59.85
C LYS A 148 -32.01 11.39 60.03
N PRO A 149 -32.75 12.40 60.52
CA PRO A 149 -32.23 13.77 60.62
C PRO A 149 -31.02 13.91 61.56
N ALA A 150 -30.93 13.06 62.60
CA ALA A 150 -29.90 13.17 63.64
C ALA A 150 -28.47 12.82 63.17
N THR A 151 -28.32 12.14 62.03
CA THR A 151 -27.01 11.70 61.51
C THR A 151 -26.53 12.54 60.31
N MET A 152 -27.29 13.56 59.90
CA MET A 152 -27.10 14.25 58.63
C MET A 152 -26.52 15.66 58.79
N ASP A 153 -25.43 15.93 58.08
CA ASP A 153 -24.87 17.27 57.89
C ASP A 153 -25.38 17.87 56.57
N LEU A 154 -26.58 18.49 56.63
CA LEU A 154 -27.27 19.01 55.45
C LEU A 154 -26.43 20.03 54.63
N PRO A 155 -25.70 20.99 55.23
CA PRO A 155 -24.78 21.86 54.49
C PRO A 155 -23.73 21.10 53.67
N LEU A 156 -23.12 20.07 54.24
CA LEU A 156 -22.10 19.26 53.55
C LEU A 156 -22.71 18.47 52.38
N GLU A 157 -23.89 17.88 52.56
CA GLU A 157 -24.61 17.13 51.53
C GLU A 157 -25.02 18.03 50.35
N ILE A 158 -25.52 19.24 50.63
CA ILE A 158 -25.86 20.24 49.60
C ILE A 158 -24.61 20.68 48.83
N LEU A 159 -23.49 20.94 49.53
CA LEU A 159 -22.23 21.30 48.91
C LEU A 159 -21.74 20.20 47.94
N GLN A 160 -21.83 18.94 48.35
CA GLN A 160 -21.46 17.80 47.52
C GLN A 160 -22.40 17.63 46.31
N TRP A 161 -23.70 17.83 46.50
CA TRP A 161 -24.68 17.80 45.41
C TRP A 161 -24.40 18.90 44.37
N LEU A 162 -24.12 20.12 44.81
CA LEU A 162 -23.74 21.23 43.93
C LEU A 162 -22.42 20.94 43.21
N ALA A 163 -21.43 20.35 43.89
CA ALA A 163 -20.17 19.96 43.29
C ALA A 163 -20.37 18.95 42.13
N LEU A 164 -21.24 17.95 42.30
CA LEU A 164 -21.62 17.04 41.21
C LEU A 164 -22.35 17.76 40.07
N ALA A 165 -23.27 18.67 40.40
CA ALA A 165 -24.04 19.43 39.40
C ALA A 165 -23.12 20.29 38.50
N ILE A 166 -22.02 20.81 39.04
CA ILE A 166 -21.00 21.55 38.29
C ILE A 166 -20.07 20.59 37.51
N THR A 167 -19.72 19.45 38.11
CA THR A 167 -18.72 18.52 37.57
C THR A 167 -19.25 17.70 36.39
N PHE A 168 -20.51 17.27 36.41
CA PHE A 168 -21.06 16.43 35.33
C PHE A 168 -21.14 17.11 33.96
N PRO A 169 -21.57 18.38 33.82
CA PRO A 169 -21.50 19.10 32.55
C PRO A 169 -20.08 19.19 31.99
N TRP A 170 -19.08 19.46 32.83
CA TRP A 170 -17.66 19.51 32.41
C TRP A 170 -17.20 18.17 31.83
N PHE A 171 -17.49 17.06 32.51
CA PHE A 171 -17.17 15.72 32.00
C PHE A 171 -17.93 15.36 30.73
N ALA A 172 -19.19 15.82 30.56
CA ALA A 172 -19.92 15.63 29.32
C ALA A 172 -19.27 16.39 28.14
N PHE A 173 -18.81 17.63 28.39
CA PHE A 173 -18.05 18.42 27.42
C PHE A 173 -16.74 17.73 27.03
N MET A 174 -15.94 17.30 28.02
CA MET A 174 -14.69 16.57 27.78
C MET A 174 -14.93 15.27 26.99
N GLY A 175 -15.99 14.54 27.32
CA GLY A 175 -16.41 13.35 26.60
C GLY A 175 -16.72 13.60 25.12
N ALA A 176 -17.43 14.69 24.82
CA ALA A 176 -17.72 15.11 23.46
C ALA A 176 -16.44 15.40 22.67
N HIS A 177 -15.50 16.14 23.27
CA HIS A 177 -14.22 16.47 22.65
C HIS A 177 -13.37 15.21 22.38
N ILE A 178 -13.30 14.26 23.33
CA ILE A 178 -12.59 12.98 23.14
C ILE A 178 -13.23 12.15 22.02
N SER A 179 -14.57 12.18 21.87
CA SER A 179 -15.27 11.50 20.78
C SER A 179 -14.95 12.15 19.42
N GLU A 180 -14.88 13.47 19.38
CA GLU A 180 -14.51 14.23 18.19
C GLU A 180 -13.08 13.94 17.75
N LEU A 181 -12.09 14.05 18.66
CA LEU A 181 -10.69 13.73 18.39
C LEU A 181 -10.52 12.30 17.85
N ARG A 182 -11.20 11.32 18.47
CA ARG A 182 -11.17 9.92 17.97
C ARG A 182 -11.73 9.80 16.56
N THR A 183 -12.74 10.58 16.21
CA THR A 183 -13.34 10.58 14.88
C THR A 183 -12.42 11.24 13.86
N GLN A 184 -11.80 12.36 14.22
CA GLN A 184 -10.81 13.04 13.38
C GLN A 184 -9.58 12.16 13.12
N LEU A 185 -9.04 11.52 14.15
CA LEU A 185 -7.90 10.61 14.02
C LEU A 185 -8.21 9.44 13.07
N ARG A 186 -9.41 8.84 13.18
CA ARG A 186 -9.85 7.78 12.25
C ARG A 186 -9.95 8.27 10.82
N LYS A 187 -10.49 9.47 10.59
CA LYS A 187 -10.58 10.06 9.25
C LYS A 187 -9.19 10.32 8.67
N SER A 188 -8.28 10.92 9.46
CA SER A 188 -6.91 11.19 9.04
C SER A 188 -6.15 9.91 8.67
N ASN A 189 -6.20 8.88 9.54
CA ASN A 189 -5.55 7.59 9.25
C ASN A 189 -6.14 6.91 8.00
N ALA A 190 -7.46 6.97 7.81
CA ALA A 190 -8.10 6.41 6.62
C ALA A 190 -7.67 7.16 5.35
N GLN A 191 -7.53 8.48 5.42
CA GLN A 191 -7.07 9.31 4.32
C GLN A 191 -5.60 9.02 3.97
N GLN A 192 -4.72 8.90 4.96
CA GLN A 192 -3.31 8.52 4.74
C GLN A 192 -3.21 7.15 4.05
N HIS A 193 -3.97 6.16 4.52
CA HIS A 193 -3.95 4.83 3.91
C HIS A 193 -4.44 4.87 2.45
N ARG A 194 -5.48 5.67 2.16
CA ARG A 194 -5.98 5.85 0.80
C ARG A 194 -4.96 6.53 -0.11
N SER A 195 -4.29 7.59 0.35
CA SER A 195 -3.25 8.26 -0.44
C SER A 195 -2.08 7.32 -0.74
N LEU A 196 -1.64 6.52 0.24
CA LEU A 196 -0.59 5.53 0.02
C LEU A 196 -1.00 4.46 -1.00
N GLN A 197 -2.25 3.98 -0.96
CA GLN A 197 -2.75 3.04 -1.95
C GLN A 197 -2.80 3.65 -3.36
N LEU A 198 -3.24 4.91 -3.47
CA LEU A 198 -3.27 5.61 -4.76
C LEU A 198 -1.87 5.80 -5.34
N VAL A 199 -0.90 6.20 -4.53
CA VAL A 199 0.51 6.33 -4.97
C VAL A 199 1.04 4.98 -5.45
N LYS A 200 0.88 3.90 -4.66
CA LYS A 200 1.33 2.56 -5.06
C LYS A 200 0.67 2.06 -6.35
N ALA A 201 -0.64 2.30 -6.51
CA ALA A 201 -1.35 1.93 -7.74
C ALA A 201 -0.85 2.74 -8.95
N SER A 202 -0.60 4.04 -8.76
CA SER A 202 -0.02 4.90 -9.80
C SER A 202 1.39 4.46 -10.19
N GLU A 203 2.25 4.13 -9.22
CA GLU A 203 3.60 3.62 -9.46
C GLU A 203 3.58 2.29 -10.21
N ALA A 204 2.70 1.36 -9.81
CA ALA A 204 2.55 0.08 -10.49
C ALA A 204 2.06 0.25 -11.94
N ASN A 205 1.08 1.14 -12.17
CA ASN A 205 0.59 1.44 -13.52
C ASN A 205 1.67 2.10 -14.38
N LEU A 206 2.47 3.00 -13.81
CA LEU A 206 3.58 3.63 -14.51
C LEU A 206 4.66 2.60 -14.88
N ALA A 207 5.05 1.74 -13.93
CA ALA A 207 6.02 0.68 -14.17
C ALA A 207 5.55 -0.29 -15.27
N GLU A 208 4.25 -0.62 -15.28
CA GLU A 208 3.66 -1.47 -16.31
C GLU A 208 3.61 -0.77 -17.68
N ALA A 209 3.24 0.51 -17.73
CA ALA A 209 3.26 1.30 -18.95
C ALA A 209 4.68 1.39 -19.55
N GLN A 210 5.70 1.62 -18.71
CA GLN A 210 7.11 1.59 -19.12
C GLN A 210 7.54 0.21 -19.63
N ARG A 211 7.07 -0.87 -18.99
CA ARG A 211 7.34 -2.25 -19.41
C ARG A 211 6.74 -2.55 -20.78
N ILE A 212 5.47 -2.20 -21.01
CA ILE A 212 4.77 -2.39 -22.29
C ILE A 212 5.47 -1.60 -23.39
N ALA A 213 5.88 -0.36 -23.11
CA ALA A 213 6.60 0.49 -24.05
C ALA A 213 8.08 0.10 -24.26
N ARG A 214 8.56 -0.98 -23.59
CA ARG A 214 9.98 -1.39 -23.58
C ARG A 214 10.93 -0.21 -23.33
N LEU A 215 10.57 0.58 -22.33
CA LEU A 215 11.23 1.83 -21.99
C LEU A 215 11.99 1.67 -20.66
N GLY A 216 13.24 2.10 -20.66
CA GLY A 216 14.08 2.23 -19.49
C GLY A 216 14.40 3.70 -19.24
N SER A 217 14.39 4.15 -17.99
CA SER A 217 14.86 5.48 -17.61
C SER A 217 16.28 5.43 -17.05
N TRP A 218 16.98 6.55 -17.13
CA TRP A 218 18.31 6.71 -16.58
C TRP A 218 18.52 8.13 -16.07
N THR A 219 19.42 8.27 -15.11
CA THR A 219 19.89 9.55 -14.60
C THR A 219 21.41 9.54 -14.57
N PHE A 220 22.02 10.69 -14.84
CA PHE A 220 23.46 10.89 -14.77
C PHE A 220 23.73 12.22 -14.07
N ASP A 221 24.45 12.15 -12.95
CA ASP A 221 24.92 13.33 -12.23
C ASP A 221 26.34 13.68 -12.73
N PRO A 222 26.51 14.81 -13.45
CA PRO A 222 27.81 15.21 -13.97
C PRO A 222 28.82 15.60 -12.89
N ALA A 223 28.38 15.95 -11.68
CA ALA A 223 29.26 16.35 -10.59
C ALA A 223 29.90 15.14 -9.89
N THR A 224 29.14 14.06 -9.74
CA THR A 224 29.60 12.83 -9.09
C THR A 224 30.04 11.75 -10.07
N GLY A 225 29.63 11.86 -11.35
CA GLY A 225 29.81 10.82 -12.36
C GLY A 225 28.90 9.59 -12.16
N VAL A 226 28.01 9.63 -11.17
CA VAL A 226 27.11 8.52 -10.86
C VAL A 226 26.01 8.44 -11.91
N THR A 227 25.79 7.23 -12.41
CA THR A 227 24.69 6.93 -13.33
C THR A 227 23.76 5.92 -12.68
N GLU A 228 22.46 6.22 -12.65
CA GLU A 228 21.45 5.28 -12.18
C GLU A 228 20.61 4.80 -13.36
N TRP A 229 20.33 3.49 -13.37
CA TRP A 229 19.58 2.84 -14.43
C TRP A 229 18.33 2.19 -13.86
N SER A 230 17.20 2.38 -14.53
CA SER A 230 15.99 1.65 -14.19
C SER A 230 16.10 0.16 -14.53
N LEU A 231 15.24 -0.65 -13.92
CA LEU A 231 15.06 -2.06 -14.29
C LEU A 231 14.70 -2.28 -15.77
N GLY A 232 14.06 -1.29 -16.41
CA GLY A 232 13.78 -1.33 -17.85
C GLY A 232 15.06 -1.21 -18.68
N THR A 233 15.97 -0.34 -18.26
CA THR A 233 17.26 -0.11 -18.93
C THR A 233 18.16 -1.34 -18.88
N TYR A 234 18.28 -1.96 -17.71
CA TYR A 234 19.00 -3.24 -17.57
C TYR A 234 18.45 -4.33 -18.50
N ARG A 235 17.12 -4.42 -18.62
CA ARG A 235 16.46 -5.36 -19.56
C ARG A 235 16.78 -5.07 -21.02
N ILE A 236 16.77 -3.80 -21.43
CA ILE A 236 17.11 -3.40 -22.81
C ILE A 236 18.56 -3.76 -23.13
N PHE A 237 19.47 -3.57 -22.17
CA PHE A 237 20.90 -3.86 -22.36
C PHE A 237 21.24 -5.35 -22.23
N GLY A 238 20.32 -6.17 -21.72
CA GLY A 238 20.57 -7.58 -21.42
C GLY A 238 21.57 -7.79 -20.27
N VAL A 239 21.64 -6.83 -19.33
CA VAL A 239 22.53 -6.88 -18.17
C VAL A 239 21.72 -7.24 -16.92
N ASP A 240 22.24 -8.12 -16.08
CA ASP A 240 21.57 -8.49 -14.82
C ASP A 240 21.62 -7.34 -13.81
N ALA A 241 20.44 -6.88 -13.39
CA ALA A 241 20.30 -5.83 -12.39
C ALA A 241 20.70 -6.28 -10.98
N ALA A 242 20.82 -7.59 -10.71
CA ALA A 242 21.26 -8.13 -9.42
C ALA A 242 22.81 -8.14 -9.27
N GLY A 243 23.54 -7.88 -10.35
CA GLY A 243 25.00 -7.82 -10.37
C GLY A 243 25.58 -6.47 -9.92
N ALA A 244 26.84 -6.23 -10.29
CA ALA A 244 27.46 -4.91 -10.08
C ALA A 244 26.71 -3.84 -10.90
N ALA A 245 26.51 -2.66 -10.30
CA ALA A 245 25.90 -1.54 -10.99
C ALA A 245 26.71 -1.18 -12.23
N LEU A 246 26.04 -1.14 -13.39
CA LEU A 246 26.65 -0.73 -14.65
C LEU A 246 27.15 0.72 -14.52
N SER A 247 28.45 0.95 -14.66
CA SER A 247 28.98 2.32 -14.68
C SER A 247 28.70 2.99 -16.03
N GLY A 248 28.73 4.32 -16.08
CA GLY A 248 28.64 5.07 -17.33
C GLY A 248 29.73 4.66 -18.34
N ASP A 249 30.95 4.42 -17.85
CA ASP A 249 32.07 3.96 -18.69
C ASP A 249 31.86 2.56 -19.25
N ALA A 250 31.29 1.64 -18.45
CA ALA A 250 30.95 0.30 -18.90
C ALA A 250 29.82 0.33 -19.94
N PHE A 251 28.86 1.26 -19.79
CA PHE A 251 27.81 1.45 -20.79
C PHE A 251 28.35 1.88 -22.16
N LEU A 252 29.38 2.74 -22.22
CA LEU A 252 30.02 3.12 -23.49
C LEU A 252 30.54 1.93 -24.29
N GLN A 253 30.99 0.87 -23.60
CA GLN A 253 31.47 -0.37 -24.24
C GLN A 253 30.34 -1.19 -24.87
N LEU A 254 29.10 -0.99 -24.43
CA LEU A 254 27.93 -1.63 -25.02
C LEU A 254 27.45 -0.92 -26.29
N ILE A 255 27.90 0.29 -26.58
CA ILE A 255 27.50 1.01 -27.80
C ILE A 255 28.30 0.47 -28.99
N HIS A 256 27.62 0.17 -30.10
CA HIS A 256 28.28 -0.25 -31.33
C HIS A 256 29.33 0.76 -31.77
N LEU A 257 30.53 0.31 -32.17
CA LEU A 257 31.70 1.18 -32.39
C LEU A 257 31.43 2.33 -33.37
N GLU A 258 30.69 2.04 -34.45
CA GLU A 258 30.30 3.04 -35.47
C GLU A 258 29.36 4.13 -34.92
N ASP A 259 28.61 3.82 -33.86
CA ASP A 259 27.56 4.69 -33.34
C ASP A 259 28.04 5.53 -32.13
N HIS A 260 29.32 5.41 -31.73
CA HIS A 260 29.93 6.24 -30.67
C HIS A 260 29.80 7.74 -30.96
N TYR A 261 29.88 8.13 -32.23
CA TYR A 261 29.67 9.52 -32.64
C TYR A 261 28.27 10.02 -32.29
N HIS A 262 27.23 9.20 -32.54
CA HIS A 262 25.84 9.55 -32.26
C HIS A 262 25.57 9.72 -30.76
N TYR A 263 26.18 8.89 -29.91
CA TYR A 263 26.07 9.01 -28.46
C TYR A 263 26.82 10.23 -27.92
N ASN A 264 28.06 10.45 -28.38
CA ASN A 264 28.85 11.61 -27.94
C ASN A 264 28.18 12.93 -28.33
N ALA A 265 27.57 13.00 -29.52
CA ALA A 265 26.77 14.15 -29.92
C ALA A 265 25.59 14.39 -28.97
N LEU A 266 24.83 13.35 -28.64
CA LEU A 266 23.70 13.41 -27.70
C LEU A 266 24.14 13.97 -26.33
N ILE A 267 25.17 13.38 -25.73
CA ILE A 267 25.65 13.78 -24.40
C ILE A 267 26.23 15.20 -24.43
N ASN A 268 27.01 15.56 -25.45
CA ASN A 268 27.56 16.90 -25.55
C ASN A 268 26.47 17.96 -25.69
N THR A 269 25.43 17.74 -26.50
CA THR A 269 24.31 18.68 -26.63
C THR A 269 23.52 18.80 -25.32
N ALA A 270 23.28 17.69 -24.62
CA ALA A 270 22.56 17.72 -23.35
C ALA A 270 23.36 18.41 -22.23
N LEU A 271 24.65 18.09 -22.09
CA LEU A 271 25.51 18.63 -21.03
C LEU A 271 25.93 20.07 -21.29
N ARG A 272 26.41 20.37 -22.50
CA ARG A 272 27.05 21.65 -22.83
C ARG A 272 26.05 22.71 -23.25
N ASP A 273 25.09 22.34 -24.09
CA ASP A 273 24.11 23.29 -24.63
C ASP A 273 22.87 23.40 -23.74
N GLY A 274 22.69 22.49 -22.78
CA GLY A 274 21.56 22.47 -21.87
C GLY A 274 20.24 22.23 -22.58
N ARG A 275 20.25 21.50 -23.71
CA ARG A 275 19.05 21.24 -24.53
C ARG A 275 18.64 19.78 -24.52
N ARG A 276 17.33 19.54 -24.50
CA ARG A 276 16.76 18.21 -24.77
C ARG A 276 17.18 17.78 -26.17
N CYS A 277 17.68 16.56 -26.28
CA CYS A 277 18.07 15.96 -27.56
C CYS A 277 17.70 14.47 -27.58
N GLU A 278 17.65 13.92 -28.78
CA GLU A 278 17.37 12.51 -29.02
C GLU A 278 18.26 11.96 -30.13
N SER A 279 18.58 10.67 -30.03
CA SER A 279 19.45 9.98 -30.98
C SER A 279 19.06 8.50 -31.04
N GLN A 280 19.33 7.86 -32.18
CA GLN A 280 19.11 6.43 -32.36
C GLN A 280 20.45 5.77 -32.63
N PHE A 281 20.76 4.70 -31.91
CA PHE A 281 22.01 3.96 -32.05
C PHE A 281 21.84 2.51 -31.65
N ARG A 282 22.81 1.69 -32.03
CA ARG A 282 22.86 0.25 -31.72
C ARG A 282 23.62 0.01 -30.42
N ILE A 283 23.06 -0.86 -29.60
CA ILE A 283 23.69 -1.44 -28.42
C ILE A 283 23.99 -2.91 -28.72
N VAL A 284 25.19 -3.34 -28.38
CA VAL A 284 25.65 -4.72 -28.44
C VAL A 284 25.59 -5.28 -27.02
N SER A 285 24.76 -6.31 -26.81
CA SER A 285 24.70 -7.00 -25.53
C SER A 285 25.98 -7.82 -25.31
N MET A 286 26.23 -8.21 -24.06
CA MET A 286 27.33 -9.13 -23.72
C MET A 286 27.22 -10.49 -24.44
N ALA A 287 26.03 -10.86 -24.91
CA ALA A 287 25.78 -12.07 -25.70
C ALA A 287 26.03 -11.87 -27.22
N GLY A 288 26.48 -10.69 -27.64
CA GLY A 288 26.75 -10.33 -29.04
C GLY A 288 25.52 -9.95 -29.86
N SER A 289 24.32 -9.93 -29.26
CA SER A 289 23.12 -9.50 -29.97
C SER A 289 23.05 -7.97 -30.08
N THR A 290 22.70 -7.47 -31.26
CA THR A 290 22.53 -6.04 -31.51
C THR A 290 21.07 -5.61 -31.33
N CYS A 291 20.85 -4.54 -30.59
CA CYS A 291 19.54 -3.94 -30.35
C CYS A 291 19.58 -2.46 -30.73
N TRP A 292 18.59 -2.00 -31.51
CA TRP A 292 18.43 -0.58 -31.79
C TRP A 292 17.69 0.10 -30.63
N VAL A 293 18.25 1.19 -30.11
CA VAL A 293 17.59 2.02 -29.10
C VAL A 293 17.35 3.44 -29.62
N GLN A 294 16.24 4.01 -29.17
CA GLN A 294 16.04 5.45 -29.20
C GLN A 294 16.36 6.02 -27.82
N ALA A 295 17.39 6.86 -27.75
CA ALA A 295 17.82 7.53 -26.54
C ALA A 295 17.31 8.97 -26.54
N VAL A 296 16.75 9.40 -25.41
CA VAL A 296 16.40 10.80 -25.13
C VAL A 296 17.21 11.25 -23.93
N ALA A 297 17.82 12.42 -24.01
CA ALA A 297 18.49 13.08 -22.90
C ALA A 297 17.85 14.45 -22.65
N GLU A 298 17.44 14.69 -21.41
CA GLU A 298 16.86 15.94 -20.93
C GLU A 298 17.70 16.49 -19.75
N PRO A 299 18.29 17.68 -19.88
CA PRO A 299 19.03 18.31 -18.81
C PRO A 299 18.12 19.00 -17.81
N VAL A 300 18.43 18.82 -16.52
CA VAL A 300 17.89 19.57 -15.41
C VAL A 300 18.92 20.64 -15.05
N ILE A 301 18.57 21.90 -15.32
CA ILE A 301 19.45 23.04 -15.09
C ILE A 301 19.38 23.43 -13.61
N GLY A 302 20.55 23.53 -12.96
CA GLY A 302 20.68 23.98 -11.59
C GLY A 302 20.69 25.50 -11.46
N GLU A 303 20.70 26.01 -10.23
CA GLU A 303 20.69 27.45 -9.93
C GLU A 303 21.88 28.21 -10.53
N ASN A 304 22.99 27.52 -10.80
CA ASN A 304 24.20 28.08 -11.43
C ASN A 304 24.12 28.18 -12.96
N GLY A 305 22.97 27.87 -13.57
CA GLY A 305 22.78 27.88 -15.03
C GLY A 305 23.51 26.75 -15.77
N ARG A 306 24.10 25.79 -15.05
CA ARG A 306 24.73 24.58 -15.60
C ARG A 306 23.81 23.38 -15.41
N THR A 307 24.03 22.36 -16.22
CA THR A 307 23.33 21.07 -16.10
C THR A 307 23.72 20.39 -14.78
N ALA A 308 22.77 20.30 -13.84
CA ALA A 308 22.96 19.68 -12.53
C ALA A 308 22.68 18.17 -12.57
N LEU A 309 21.76 17.74 -13.44
CA LEU A 309 21.41 16.34 -13.62
C LEU A 309 20.99 16.13 -15.08
N LEU A 310 21.46 15.06 -15.71
CA LEU A 310 20.83 14.53 -16.92
C LEU A 310 19.85 13.44 -16.54
N ARG A 311 18.68 13.46 -17.16
CA ARG A 311 17.75 12.33 -17.10
C ARG A 311 17.27 11.99 -18.49
N GLY A 312 16.91 10.75 -18.70
CA GLY A 312 16.56 10.31 -20.03
C GLY A 312 15.86 8.98 -20.07
N THR A 313 15.59 8.55 -21.29
CA THR A 313 15.00 7.25 -21.57
C THR A 313 15.75 6.54 -22.69
N PHE A 314 15.76 5.21 -22.62
CA PHE A 314 16.04 4.33 -23.74
C PHE A 314 14.76 3.59 -24.07
N MET A 315 14.42 3.53 -25.35
CA MET A 315 13.31 2.73 -25.86
C MET A 315 13.87 1.74 -26.87
N ASP A 316 13.56 0.46 -26.69
CA ASP A 316 13.86 -0.57 -27.69
C ASP A 316 13.00 -0.33 -28.93
N ILE A 317 13.65 -0.08 -30.07
CA ILE A 317 13.03 0.17 -31.37
C ILE A 317 13.40 -0.89 -32.41
N ASN A 318 13.89 -2.05 -31.97
CA ASN A 318 14.38 -3.10 -32.87
C ASN A 318 13.27 -3.61 -33.81
N GLU A 319 12.06 -3.84 -33.30
CA GLU A 319 10.90 -4.25 -34.11
C GLU A 319 10.53 -3.18 -35.15
N ARG A 320 10.56 -1.90 -34.77
CA ARG A 320 10.30 -0.78 -35.68
C ARG A 320 11.35 -0.75 -36.79
N LYS A 321 12.64 -0.90 -36.44
CA LYS A 321 13.74 -0.92 -37.42
C LYS A 321 13.65 -2.12 -38.35
N GLN A 322 13.33 -3.31 -37.85
CA GLN A 322 13.15 -4.49 -38.70
C GLN A 322 12.00 -4.30 -39.70
N LEU A 323 10.90 -3.66 -39.29
CA LEU A 323 9.79 -3.34 -40.19
C LEU A 323 10.21 -2.33 -41.26
N GLU A 324 10.89 -1.24 -40.86
CA GLU A 324 11.44 -0.24 -41.79
C GLU A 324 12.37 -0.89 -42.83
N HIS A 325 13.28 -1.78 -42.38
CA HIS A 325 14.22 -2.46 -43.26
C HIS A 325 13.51 -3.42 -44.22
N ARG A 326 12.50 -4.16 -43.74
CA ARG A 326 11.69 -5.05 -44.57
C ARG A 326 10.95 -4.29 -45.66
N GLN A 327 10.29 -3.18 -45.32
CA GLN A 327 9.58 -2.34 -46.28
C GLN A 327 10.54 -1.74 -47.32
N ALA A 328 11.69 -1.23 -46.87
CA ALA A 328 12.71 -0.70 -47.78
C ALA A 328 13.25 -1.78 -48.73
N LEU A 329 13.46 -2.99 -48.24
CA LEU A 329 13.91 -4.13 -49.04
C LEU A 329 12.84 -4.55 -50.06
N GLU A 330 11.57 -4.67 -49.66
CA GLU A 330 10.46 -4.97 -50.56
C GLU A 330 10.37 -3.97 -51.72
N HIS A 331 10.48 -2.66 -51.43
CA HIS A 331 10.51 -1.63 -52.47
C HIS A 331 11.71 -1.75 -53.41
N LYS A 332 12.91 -2.00 -52.87
CA LYS A 332 14.12 -2.18 -53.69
C LYS A 332 14.03 -3.43 -54.58
N VAL A 333 13.56 -4.56 -54.04
CA VAL A 333 13.36 -5.81 -54.78
C VAL A 333 12.33 -5.63 -55.88
N THR A 334 11.21 -4.95 -55.59
CA THR A 334 10.18 -4.65 -56.59
C THR A 334 10.74 -3.80 -57.74
N ARG A 335 11.59 -2.81 -57.45
CA ARG A 335 12.25 -2.01 -58.48
C ARG A 335 13.21 -2.84 -59.34
N VAL A 336 14.09 -3.62 -58.72
CA VAL A 336 15.07 -4.43 -59.47
C VAL A 336 14.38 -5.48 -60.34
N THR A 337 13.31 -6.10 -59.85
CA THR A 337 12.52 -7.06 -60.64
C THR A 337 11.79 -6.41 -61.81
N ALA A 338 11.37 -5.14 -61.69
CA ALA A 338 10.77 -4.40 -62.81
C ALA A 338 11.79 -3.91 -63.85
N GLU A 339 13.02 -3.61 -63.44
CA GLU A 339 14.10 -3.12 -64.30
C GLU A 339 14.91 -4.24 -64.99
N SER A 340 14.76 -5.49 -64.56
CA SER A 340 15.51 -6.64 -65.10
C SER A 340 14.71 -7.39 -66.15
N GLU A 341 15.33 -7.74 -67.28
CA GLU A 341 14.65 -8.49 -68.35
C GLU A 341 14.43 -9.98 -68.00
N THR A 342 15.26 -10.52 -67.11
CA THR A 342 15.20 -11.92 -66.69
C THR A 342 15.47 -12.08 -65.19
N ILE A 343 14.99 -13.19 -64.62
CA ILE A 343 15.26 -13.55 -63.20
C ILE A 343 16.77 -13.71 -62.96
N ASP A 344 17.51 -14.25 -63.93
CA ASP A 344 18.94 -14.51 -63.78
C ASP A 344 19.77 -13.21 -63.70
N ASP A 345 19.25 -12.09 -64.22
CA ASP A 345 19.83 -10.75 -64.10
C ASP A 345 19.42 -10.02 -62.80
N ALA A 346 18.20 -10.29 -62.31
CA ALA A 346 17.69 -9.71 -61.06
C ALA A 346 18.30 -10.37 -59.81
N MET A 347 18.46 -11.70 -59.81
CA MET A 347 18.79 -12.47 -58.61
C MET A 347 20.12 -12.12 -57.93
N PRO A 348 21.24 -11.92 -58.65
CA PRO A 348 22.50 -11.51 -58.02
C PRO A 348 22.38 -10.18 -57.27
N ARG A 349 21.68 -9.20 -57.86
CA ARG A 349 21.41 -7.89 -57.25
C ARG A 349 20.47 -8.00 -56.04
N ILE A 350 19.47 -8.87 -56.12
CA ILE A 350 18.57 -9.13 -54.98
C ILE A 350 19.32 -9.78 -53.82
N ILE A 351 20.18 -10.77 -54.09
CA ILE A 351 20.99 -11.43 -53.05
C ILE A 351 21.91 -10.41 -52.38
N GLU A 352 22.63 -9.60 -53.16
CA GLU A 352 23.45 -8.50 -52.63
C GLU A 352 22.64 -7.61 -51.69
N MET A 353 21.50 -7.09 -52.13
CA MET A 353 20.66 -6.23 -51.31
C MET A 353 20.15 -6.89 -50.03
N VAL A 354 19.75 -8.17 -50.09
CA VAL A 354 19.30 -8.93 -48.91
C VAL A 354 20.46 -9.11 -47.93
N CYS A 355 21.62 -9.55 -48.43
CA CYS A 355 22.79 -9.79 -47.60
C CYS A 355 23.28 -8.51 -46.93
N GLU A 356 23.37 -7.40 -47.66
CA GLU A 356 23.74 -6.09 -47.08
C GLU A 356 22.71 -5.60 -46.05
N THR A 357 21.41 -5.78 -46.32
CA THR A 357 20.34 -5.29 -45.42
C THR A 357 20.30 -6.04 -44.09
N PHE A 358 20.59 -7.35 -44.10
CA PHE A 358 20.56 -8.19 -42.90
C PHE A 358 21.94 -8.46 -42.31
N GLY A 359 23.01 -7.94 -42.92
CA GLY A 359 24.39 -8.18 -42.49
C GLY A 359 24.82 -9.65 -42.65
N TRP A 360 24.32 -10.33 -43.68
CA TRP A 360 24.76 -11.70 -43.98
C TRP A 360 26.08 -11.67 -44.76
N ASP A 361 27.00 -12.57 -44.41
CA ASP A 361 28.31 -12.62 -45.04
C ASP A 361 28.28 -13.11 -46.49
N CYS A 362 27.28 -13.91 -46.87
CA CYS A 362 27.11 -14.36 -48.24
C CYS A 362 25.70 -14.90 -48.54
N GLY A 363 25.40 -15.04 -49.83
CA GLY A 363 24.18 -15.67 -50.32
C GLY A 363 24.37 -16.31 -51.69
N ALA A 364 23.57 -17.33 -52.00
CA ALA A 364 23.63 -18.06 -53.26
C ALA A 364 22.22 -18.36 -53.79
N TYR A 365 22.05 -18.22 -55.10
CA TYR A 365 20.86 -18.58 -55.84
C TYR A 365 21.11 -19.88 -56.61
N TRP A 366 20.26 -20.87 -56.35
CA TRP A 366 20.32 -22.17 -56.97
C TRP A 366 19.11 -22.37 -57.87
N ARG A 367 19.36 -22.87 -59.07
CA ARG A 367 18.33 -23.09 -60.09
C ARG A 367 18.24 -24.56 -60.44
N TRP A 368 17.01 -25.04 -60.55
CA TRP A 368 16.74 -26.40 -61.02
C TRP A 368 16.94 -26.52 -62.53
N ASP A 369 17.87 -27.36 -62.94
CA ASP A 369 18.06 -27.73 -64.35
C ASP A 369 17.16 -28.93 -64.69
N LYS A 370 16.13 -28.68 -65.52
CA LYS A 370 15.17 -29.70 -65.93
C LYS A 370 15.77 -30.78 -66.83
N ARG A 371 16.87 -30.52 -67.55
CA ARG A 371 17.50 -31.48 -68.45
C ARG A 371 18.32 -32.50 -67.67
N ASP A 372 19.16 -32.00 -66.79
CA ASP A 372 20.13 -32.82 -66.06
C ASP A 372 19.59 -33.29 -64.69
N ARG A 373 18.41 -32.80 -64.27
CA ARG A 373 17.78 -33.08 -62.96
C ARG A 373 18.72 -32.76 -61.78
N LEU A 374 19.44 -31.64 -61.88
CA LEU A 374 20.38 -31.16 -60.86
C LEU A 374 20.04 -29.72 -60.45
N LEU A 375 20.27 -29.42 -59.17
CA LEU A 375 20.33 -28.04 -58.68
C LEU A 375 21.73 -27.48 -58.95
N ARG A 376 21.79 -26.42 -59.77
CA ARG A 376 23.03 -25.72 -60.12
C ARG A 376 23.07 -24.33 -59.52
N CYS A 377 24.22 -23.92 -59.02
CA CYS A 377 24.42 -22.56 -58.50
C CYS A 377 24.44 -21.56 -59.68
N SER A 378 23.46 -20.66 -59.73
CA SER A 378 23.28 -19.71 -60.82
C SER A 378 23.76 -18.30 -60.49
N GLY A 379 23.89 -17.94 -59.21
CA GLY A 379 24.38 -16.62 -58.80
C GLY A 379 24.81 -16.61 -57.34
N THR A 380 25.78 -15.77 -56.97
CA THR A 380 26.30 -15.66 -55.60
C THR A 380 26.73 -14.24 -55.29
N TRP A 381 26.62 -13.85 -54.02
CA TRP A 381 27.25 -12.65 -53.49
C TRP A 381 27.94 -12.98 -52.16
N SER A 382 29.03 -12.29 -51.83
CA SER A 382 29.73 -12.45 -50.56
C SER A 382 30.51 -11.19 -50.18
N VAL A 383 30.66 -10.96 -48.89
CA VAL A 383 31.60 -9.96 -48.36
C VAL A 383 33.03 -10.30 -48.78
N ASN A 384 33.90 -9.28 -48.84
CA ASN A 384 35.29 -9.43 -49.26
C ASN A 384 36.15 -10.07 -48.15
N SER A 385 35.84 -11.32 -47.80
CA SER A 385 36.55 -12.14 -46.82
C SER A 385 37.11 -13.39 -47.49
N SER A 386 38.39 -13.66 -47.24
CA SER A 386 39.13 -14.80 -47.78
C SER A 386 38.50 -16.14 -47.43
N GLU A 387 37.87 -16.26 -46.26
CA GLU A 387 37.24 -17.50 -45.79
C GLU A 387 35.88 -17.72 -46.47
N VAL A 388 35.07 -16.66 -46.54
CA VAL A 388 33.73 -16.70 -47.14
C VAL A 388 33.81 -16.92 -48.65
N MET A 389 34.81 -16.32 -49.32
CA MET A 389 35.04 -16.57 -50.74
C MET A 389 35.44 -18.02 -51.03
N LYS A 390 36.28 -18.65 -50.19
CA LYS A 390 36.61 -20.08 -50.32
C LYS A 390 35.37 -20.96 -50.17
N PHE A 391 34.51 -20.65 -49.20
CA PHE A 391 33.25 -21.34 -49.00
C PHE A 391 32.33 -21.23 -50.23
N ILE A 392 32.16 -20.03 -50.79
CA ILE A 392 31.35 -19.78 -51.99
C ILE A 392 31.90 -20.54 -53.21
N VAL A 393 33.22 -20.51 -53.42
CA VAL A 393 33.85 -21.23 -54.54
C VAL A 393 33.64 -22.74 -54.40
N HIS A 394 33.82 -23.29 -53.20
CA HIS A 394 33.56 -24.70 -52.95
C HIS A 394 32.08 -25.06 -53.16
N SER A 395 31.17 -24.21 -52.68
CA SER A 395 29.73 -24.39 -52.83
C SER A 395 29.30 -24.39 -54.29
N LYS A 396 29.86 -23.51 -55.14
CA LYS A 396 29.58 -23.46 -56.59
C LYS A 396 29.93 -24.75 -57.34
N GLN A 397 30.86 -25.56 -56.83
CA GLN A 397 31.32 -26.79 -57.47
C GLN A 397 30.46 -28.01 -57.10
N GLN A 398 29.52 -27.87 -56.17
CA GLN A 398 28.63 -28.95 -55.77
C GLN A 398 27.34 -28.91 -56.59
N ASP A 399 27.03 -30.00 -57.29
CA ASP A 399 25.71 -30.23 -57.89
C ASP A 399 24.91 -31.14 -56.98
N PHE A 400 23.68 -30.74 -56.64
CA PHE A 400 22.80 -31.53 -55.79
C PHE A 400 21.79 -32.30 -56.63
N ALA A 401 21.88 -33.63 -56.57
CA ALA A 401 20.86 -34.53 -57.08
C ALA A 401 19.71 -34.66 -56.06
N PRO A 402 18.46 -34.85 -56.51
CA PRO A 402 17.35 -35.13 -55.60
C PRO A 402 17.63 -36.45 -54.85
N SER A 403 17.43 -36.45 -53.53
CA SER A 403 17.51 -37.68 -52.73
C SER A 403 16.52 -38.70 -53.29
N PRO A 404 16.90 -39.97 -53.53
CA PRO A 404 15.93 -41.01 -53.81
C PRO A 404 14.97 -41.12 -52.62
N ALA A 405 13.67 -41.16 -52.92
CA ALA A 405 12.58 -41.27 -51.96
C ALA A 405 12.50 -42.69 -51.37
#